data_AF-A0A7G5IEM0-F1
#
_entry.id   AF-A0A7G5IEM0-F1
#
_cell.length_a   1.000
_cell.length_b   1.000
_cell.length_c   1.000
_cell.angle_alpha   90.00
_cell.angle_beta   90.00
_cell.angle_gamma   90.00
#
_symmetry.space_group_name_H-M   'P 1'
#
loop_
_entity.id
_entity.type
_entity.pdbx_description
1 polymer ?
#
loop_
_entity_poly.entity_id
_entity_poly.type
_entity_poly.pdbx_seq_one_letter_code
_entity_poly.pdbx_strand_id
1 'polypeptide(L)'
;MSVTSTDEEAVVAIWTVYADWDAANAVWVSRASDMPGLNVDAPTVDELARKAAEHVSSLLQINADLLTPDDRAGPHSVRVVAHHERALPVAA
;
A
#
# COMPACT_ATOMS: atom_id res chain seq x y z
N MET A 1 -22.50 36.77 2.94
CA MET A 1 -22.68 35.55 2.12
C MET A 1 -21.54 35.48 1.13
N SER A 2 -20.65 34.50 1.28
CA SER A 2 -19.86 33.91 0.20
C SER A 2 -19.33 32.60 0.75
N VAL A 3 -20.02 31.53 0.39
CA VAL A 3 -19.61 30.15 0.63
C VAL A 3 -18.74 29.80 -0.58
N THR A 4 -17.42 29.87 -0.43
CA THR A 4 -16.50 29.19 -1.35
C THR A 4 -16.28 27.79 -0.79
N SER A 5 -17.25 26.93 -1.08
CA SER A 5 -17.06 25.48 -1.05
C SER A 5 -16.32 25.13 -2.33
N THR A 6 -15.01 24.97 -2.19
CA THR A 6 -14.20 24.18 -3.12
C THR A 6 -13.54 23.14 -2.25
N ASP A 7 -14.26 22.03 -2.04
CA ASP A 7 -13.62 20.76 -1.70
C ASP A 7 -12.80 20.40 -2.96
N GLU A 8 -11.62 21.01 -3.07
CA GLU A 8 -10.59 20.57 -3.98
C GLU A 8 -10.26 19.16 -3.48
N GLU A 9 -10.74 18.12 -4.17
CA GLU A 9 -10.36 16.74 -3.88
C GLU A 9 -8.82 16.73 -3.85
N ALA A 10 -8.24 16.76 -2.65
CA ALA A 10 -6.80 16.79 -2.50
C ALA A 10 -6.27 15.59 -3.27
N VAL A 11 -5.41 15.81 -4.26
CA VAL A 11 -4.84 14.73 -5.05
C VAL A 11 -4.01 13.89 -4.09
N VAL A 12 -4.59 12.78 -3.61
CA VAL A 12 -3.92 11.88 -2.68
C VAL A 12 -2.98 11.00 -3.49
N ALA A 13 -1.69 11.06 -3.20
CA ALA A 13 -0.74 10.11 -3.76
C ALA A 13 -0.95 8.74 -3.08
N ILE A 14 -1.54 7.80 -3.83
CA ILE A 14 -1.84 6.45 -3.34
C ILE A 14 -0.73 5.49 -3.76
N TRP A 15 -0.07 4.91 -2.77
CA TRP A 15 0.93 3.86 -2.95
C TRP A 15 0.27 2.49 -2.86
N THR A 16 0.11 1.81 -3.99
CA THR A 16 -0.49 0.47 -4.01
C THR A 16 0.56 -0.58 -3.63
N VAL A 17 0.17 -1.53 -2.79
CA VAL A 17 0.96 -2.71 -2.43
C VAL A 17 0.13 -3.94 -2.75
N TYR A 18 0.62 -4.78 -3.66
CA TYR A 18 0.04 -6.08 -3.96
C TYR A 18 0.69 -7.12 -3.05
N ALA A 19 -0.12 -7.88 -2.34
CA ALA A 19 0.33 -8.87 -1.39
C ALA A 19 -0.25 -10.26 -1.71
N ASP A 20 0.60 -11.28 -1.59
CA ASP A 20 0.21 -12.69 -1.66
C ASP A 20 0.42 -13.35 -0.30
N TRP A 21 -0.36 -14.39 -0.02
CA TRP A 21 -0.11 -15.24 1.14
C TRP A 21 1.02 -16.24 0.85
N ASP A 22 2.06 -16.20 1.68
CA ASP A 22 3.10 -17.22 1.74
C ASP A 22 2.72 -18.30 2.75
N ALA A 23 2.25 -19.43 2.25
CA ALA A 23 1.84 -20.56 3.08
C ALA A 23 3.00 -21.26 3.81
N ALA A 24 4.24 -21.16 3.30
CA ALA A 24 5.39 -21.81 3.93
C ALA A 24 5.79 -21.09 5.22
N ASN A 25 5.67 -19.77 5.23
CA ASN A 25 6.04 -18.92 6.36
C ASN A 25 4.82 -18.42 7.16
N ALA A 26 3.62 -18.71 6.70
CA ALA A 26 2.35 -18.25 7.27
C ALA A 26 2.31 -16.72 7.46
N VAL A 27 2.71 -15.99 6.41
CA VAL A 27 2.71 -14.53 6.37
C VAL A 27 2.20 -14.02 5.03
N TRP A 28 1.64 -12.82 5.03
CA TRP A 28 1.45 -12.02 3.83
C TRP A 28 2.77 -11.38 3.43
N VAL A 29 3.07 -11.35 2.14
CA VAL A 29 4.29 -10.76 1.59
C VAL A 29 3.96 -9.77 0.49
N SER A 30 4.61 -8.60 0.47
CA SER A 30 4.52 -7.68 -0.66
C SER A 30 5.21 -8.28 -1.88
N ARG A 31 4.49 -8.35 -3.00
CA ARG A 31 4.96 -8.95 -4.26
C ARG A 31 5.25 -7.90 -5.32
N ALA A 32 4.45 -6.84 -5.34
CA ALA A 32 4.66 -5.68 -6.17
C ALA A 32 4.17 -4.44 -5.42
N SER A 33 4.79 -3.29 -5.69
CA SER A 33 4.32 -2.01 -5.17
C SER A 33 4.68 -0.88 -6.13
N ASP A 34 3.84 0.15 -6.14
CA ASP A 34 4.13 1.41 -6.81
C ASP A 34 5.26 2.19 -6.09
N MET A 35 5.61 1.81 -4.85
CA MET A 35 6.70 2.41 -4.09
C MET A 35 8.02 1.65 -4.32
N PRO A 36 9.06 2.27 -4.90
CA PRO A 36 10.35 1.62 -5.14
C PRO A 36 11.01 1.14 -3.85
N GLY A 37 11.49 -0.10 -3.85
CA GLY A 37 12.21 -0.67 -2.70
C GLY A 37 11.33 -1.05 -1.51
N LEU A 38 10.00 -0.94 -1.62
CA LEU A 38 9.10 -1.43 -0.59
C LEU A 38 9.08 -2.97 -0.59
N ASN A 39 9.53 -3.56 0.51
CA ASN A 39 9.45 -4.99 0.76
C ASN A 39 9.06 -5.20 2.22
N VAL A 40 7.86 -5.73 2.45
CA VAL A 40 7.30 -5.96 3.78
C VAL A 40 6.55 -7.29 3.82
N ASP A 41 6.60 -7.92 4.98
CA ASP A 41 5.83 -9.10 5.31
C ASP A 41 5.15 -8.95 6.68
N ALA A 42 4.02 -9.62 6.88
CA ALA A 42 3.37 -9.69 8.18
C ALA A 42 2.40 -10.87 8.31
N PRO A 43 2.12 -11.35 9.54
CA PRO A 43 1.12 -12.39 9.81
C PRO A 43 -0.30 -12.08 9.33
N THR A 44 -0.68 -10.80 9.24
CA THR A 44 -2.02 -10.35 8.83
C THR A 44 -1.93 -9.23 7.78
N VAL A 45 -3.00 -9.06 6.98
CA VAL A 45 -3.09 -7.96 6.01
C VAL A 45 -3.01 -6.60 6.69
N ASP A 46 -3.66 -6.46 7.86
CA ASP A 46 -3.66 -5.19 8.63
C ASP A 46 -2.25 -4.84 9.14
N GLU A 47 -1.50 -5.83 9.65
CA GLU A 47 -0.12 -5.61 10.06
C GLU A 47 0.80 -5.29 8.87
N LEU A 48 0.56 -5.92 7.72
CA LEU A 48 1.28 -5.62 6.48
C LEU A 48 1.00 -4.18 6.02
N ALA A 49 -0.26 -3.73 6.08
CA ALA A 49 -0.66 -2.36 5.75
C ALA A 49 0.01 -1.34 6.68
N ARG A 50 0.04 -1.61 7.99
CA ARG A 50 0.73 -0.76 8.97
C ARG A 50 2.22 -0.66 8.69
N LYS A 51 2.90 -1.82 8.49
CA LYS A 51 4.33 -1.84 8.14
C LYS A 51 4.59 -1.11 6.81
N ALA A 52 3.74 -1.30 5.81
CA ALA A 52 3.88 -0.60 4.53
C ALA A 52 3.80 0.93 4.72
N ALA A 53 2.86 1.44 5.52
CA ALA A 53 2.76 2.87 5.81
C ALA A 53 4.00 3.43 6.54
N GLU A 54 4.53 2.69 7.50
CA GLU A 54 5.77 3.04 8.21
C GLU A 54 6.96 3.12 7.24
N HIS A 55 7.12 2.12 6.36
CA HIS A 55 8.22 2.05 5.42
C HIS A 55 8.10 3.05 4.27
N VAL A 56 6.90 3.28 3.71
CA VAL A 56 6.65 4.27 2.66
C VAL A 56 7.13 5.65 3.10
N SER A 57 6.87 6.04 4.36
CA SER A 57 7.31 7.33 4.91
C SER A 57 8.83 7.52 4.84
N SER A 58 9.60 6.47 5.13
CA SER A 58 11.07 6.50 5.02
C SER A 58 11.52 6.45 3.56
N LEU A 59 10.89 5.60 2.76
CA LEU A 59 11.25 5.41 1.35
C LEU A 59 10.96 6.65 0.50
N LEU A 60 9.95 7.47 0.85
CA LEU A 60 9.68 8.75 0.18
C LEU A 60 10.88 9.69 0.24
N GLN A 61 11.61 9.68 1.37
CA GLN A 61 12.81 10.49 1.55
C GLN A 61 14.00 9.91 0.79
N ILE A 62 14.17 8.58 0.86
CA ILE A 62 15.29 7.88 0.20
C ILE A 62 15.18 7.97 -1.33
N ASN A 63 13.96 7.85 -1.85
CA ASN A 63 13.70 7.78 -3.28
C ASN A 63 13.27 9.11 -3.90
N ALA A 64 13.43 10.25 -3.20
CA ALA A 64 12.89 11.53 -3.63
C ALA A 64 13.26 11.91 -5.09
N ASP A 65 14.45 11.53 -5.54
CA ASP A 65 14.95 11.77 -6.91
C ASP A 65 14.32 10.86 -7.98
N LEU A 66 13.73 9.74 -7.57
CA LEU A 66 13.04 8.77 -8.43
C LEU A 66 11.55 9.06 -8.58
N LEU A 67 11.01 9.97 -7.77
CA LEU A 67 9.59 10.29 -7.70
C LEU A 67 9.24 11.54 -8.51
N THR A 68 8.04 11.57 -9.08
CA THR A 68 7.53 12.77 -9.76
C THR A 68 7.20 13.88 -8.74
N PRO A 69 7.08 15.15 -9.16
CA PRO A 69 6.62 16.21 -8.26
C PRO A 69 5.26 15.91 -7.61
N ASP A 70 4.35 15.29 -8.35
CA ASP A 70 3.00 14.94 -7.87
C ASP A 70 3.07 13.83 -6.81
N ASP A 71 3.92 12.82 -7.03
CA ASP A 71 4.17 11.75 -6.05
C ASP A 71 4.74 12.26 -4.72
N ARG A 72 5.41 13.43 -4.72
CA ARG A 72 6.00 14.05 -3.54
C ARG A 72 5.09 15.07 -2.85
N ALA A 73 4.07 15.58 -3.53
CA ALA A 73 3.28 16.71 -3.05
C ALA A 73 2.36 16.35 -1.87
N GLY A 74 1.94 15.09 -1.79
CA GLY A 74 1.06 14.60 -0.73
C GLY A 74 -0.34 15.26 -0.75
N PRO A 75 -1.26 14.85 0.13
CA PRO A 75 -1.12 13.83 1.19
C PRO A 75 -0.92 12.42 0.62
N HIS A 76 -0.23 11.55 1.36
CA HIS A 76 0.04 10.17 0.94
C HIS A 76 -0.91 9.19 1.62
N SER A 77 -1.26 8.11 0.92
CA SER A 77 -2.01 6.98 1.48
C SER A 77 -1.45 5.67 0.97
N VAL A 78 -1.60 4.61 1.76
CA VAL A 78 -1.22 3.24 1.35
C VAL A 78 -2.49 2.45 1.10
N ARG A 79 -2.55 1.77 -0.04
CA ARG A 79 -3.61 0.83 -0.40
C ARG A 79 -3.01 -0.55 -0.53
N VAL A 80 -3.49 -1.51 0.26
CA VAL A 80 -3.09 -2.92 0.15
C VAL A 80 -4.13 -3.69 -0.64
N VAL A 81 -3.67 -4.40 -1.68
CA VAL A 81 -4.47 -5.34 -2.47
C VAL A 81 -3.95 -6.74 -2.17
N ALA A 82 -4.70 -7.47 -1.34
CA ALA A 82 -4.33 -8.81 -0.88
C ALA A 82 -5.06 -9.87 -1.72
N HIS A 83 -4.32 -10.65 -2.50
CA HIS A 83 -4.89 -11.78 -3.24
C HIS A 83 -4.79 -13.05 -2.41
N HIS A 84 -5.92 -13.73 -2.19
CA HIS A 84 -5.94 -15.04 -1.53
C HIS A 84 -6.99 -15.96 -2.16
N GLU A 85 -6.53 -17.12 -2.60
CA GLU A 85 -7.37 -18.20 -3.12
C GLU A 85 -7.39 -19.36 -2.13
N ARG A 86 -8.56 -19.99 -1.97
CA ARG A 86 -8.72 -21.21 -1.18
C ARG A 86 -9.71 -22.16 -1.83
N ALA A 87 -9.32 -23.43 -1.96
CA ALA A 87 -10.25 -24.52 -2.28
C ALA A 87 -10.96 -25.00 -1.00
N LEU A 88 -12.27 -25.27 -1.11
CA LEU A 88 -13.09 -25.84 -0.04
C LEU A 88 -13.55 -27.25 -0.44
N PRO A 89 -13.54 -28.22 0.48
CA PRO A 89 -14.11 -29.54 0.20
C PRO A 89 -15.63 -29.44 0.01
N VAL A 90 -16.17 -30.16 -0.98
CA VAL A 90 -17.61 -30.28 -1.24
C VAL A 90 -17.99 -31.77 -1.19
N ALA A 91 -19.10 -32.11 -0.53
CA ALA A 91 -19.63 -33.46 -0.53
C ALA A 91 -20.13 -33.85 -1.93
N ALA A 92 -19.94 -35.11 -2.31
CA ALA A 92 -20.38 -35.65 -3.60
C ALA A 92 -21.90 -35.83 -3.70
#